data_AF-A0A7K1UHA7-F1
#
_entry.id   AF-A0A7K1UHA7-F1
#
_cell.length_a   1.000
_cell.length_b   1.000
_cell.length_c   1.000
_cell.angle_alpha   90.00
_cell.angle_beta   90.00
_cell.angle_gamma   90.00
#
_symmetry.space_group_name_H-M   'P 1'
#
loop_
_entity.id
_entity.type
_entity.pdbx_description
1 polymer ?
#
loop_
_entity_poly.entity_id
_entity_poly.type
_entity_poly.pdbx_seq_one_letter_code
_entity_poly.pdbx_strand_id
1 'polypeptide(L)'
;MHADQGCRCRMVLGAVLVLVMGWQQDHGMLVLITMMLGAGLGGTLAIIRGKHQISPEAPRYARAQATSLADYLSHYERLTMRLAPVTAALAAFAAVLILHLGSFGRPENNAWAGWVAAMWLCLGLTILSWMGTEVLLRNVLAQPQRARSELELAWDDHSRSQALRETSGLPVLFSWLTALTAVCAVGLVVTSAEVREGAAEETLLAGVVMLAGGLVAVAVTAVPQILAAARGAGHHVLRRLWAGHPFHTAPAQERL
;
A
#
# COMPACT_ATOMS: atom_id res chain seq x y z
N MET A 1 -15.40 14.69 -9.64
CA MET A 1 -14.39 13.60 -9.66
C MET A 1 -12.98 14.01 -9.19
N HIS A 2 -12.70 15.24 -8.76
CA HIS A 2 -11.38 15.65 -8.21
C HIS A 2 -11.18 15.37 -6.71
N ALA A 3 -12.18 14.83 -5.99
CA ALA A 3 -12.14 14.71 -4.54
C ALA A 3 -11.15 13.64 -4.02
N ASP A 4 -10.83 12.62 -4.84
CA ASP A 4 -10.17 11.42 -4.35
C ASP A 4 -8.63 11.49 -4.30
N GLN A 5 -8.02 12.26 -5.23
CA GLN A 5 -6.58 12.54 -5.19
C GLN A 5 -6.19 13.41 -3.99
N GLY A 6 -7.08 14.30 -3.55
CA GLY A 6 -6.86 15.13 -2.37
C GLY A 6 -6.77 14.30 -1.07
N CYS A 7 -7.48 13.17 -0.98
CA CYS A 7 -7.49 12.35 0.22
C CYS A 7 -6.14 11.65 0.46
N ARG A 8 -5.53 11.12 -0.61
CA ARG A 8 -4.22 10.44 -0.54
C ARG A 8 -3.08 11.42 -0.22
N CYS A 9 -3.04 12.60 -0.86
CA CYS A 9 -2.06 13.63 -0.51
C CYS A 9 -2.22 14.13 0.92
N ARG A 10 -3.46 14.26 1.43
CA ARG A 10 -3.73 14.66 2.83
C ARG A 10 -3.33 13.59 3.83
N MET A 11 -3.50 12.30 3.51
CA MET A 11 -3.00 11.21 4.37
C MET A 11 -1.48 11.16 4.41
N VAL A 12 -0.79 11.32 3.28
CA VAL A 12 0.69 11.37 3.25
C VAL A 12 1.20 12.61 4.00
N LEU A 13 0.58 13.78 3.80
CA LEU A 13 0.94 15.00 4.53
C LEU A 13 0.68 14.86 6.03
N GLY A 14 -0.44 14.27 6.44
CA GLY A 14 -0.77 13.99 7.84
C GLY A 14 0.19 12.97 8.46
N ALA A 15 0.57 11.95 7.72
CA ALA A 15 1.57 10.96 8.13
C ALA A 15 2.95 11.61 8.35
N VAL A 16 3.39 12.47 7.44
CA VAL A 16 4.63 13.25 7.59
C VAL A 16 4.54 14.20 8.79
N LEU A 17 3.39 14.85 8.99
CA LEU A 17 3.18 15.80 10.10
C LEU A 17 3.16 15.10 11.47
N VAL A 18 2.58 13.90 11.56
CA VAL A 18 2.61 13.05 12.76
C VAL A 18 4.01 12.51 13.03
N LEU A 19 4.80 12.20 11.99
CA LEU A 19 6.21 11.83 12.14
C LEU A 19 7.06 12.99 12.68
N VAL A 20 6.82 14.21 12.19
CA VAL A 20 7.56 15.41 12.61
C VAL A 20 7.17 15.85 14.02
N MET A 21 5.87 15.84 14.35
CA MET A 21 5.36 16.22 15.69
C MET A 21 5.61 15.14 16.74
N GLY A 22 5.43 13.88 16.37
CA GLY A 22 5.69 12.73 17.22
C GLY A 22 7.17 12.37 17.33
N TRP A 23 8.08 13.25 16.88
CA TRP A 23 9.50 13.15 17.19
C TRP A 23 9.81 13.67 18.60
N GLN A 24 8.92 14.48 19.19
CA GLN A 24 9.06 14.94 20.59
C GLN A 24 8.55 13.92 21.64
N GLN A 25 7.79 12.91 21.24
CA GLN A 25 7.32 11.83 22.11
C GLN A 25 7.42 10.52 21.35
N ASP A 26 8.01 9.46 21.93
CA ASP A 26 8.28 8.12 21.36
C ASP A 26 7.09 7.38 20.69
N HIS A 27 5.93 8.02 20.54
CA HIS A 27 4.66 7.48 20.08
C HIS A 27 4.28 7.87 18.64
N GLY A 28 4.98 8.81 17.99
CA GLY A 28 4.61 9.26 16.64
C GLY A 28 4.48 8.14 15.61
N MET A 29 5.44 7.22 15.59
CA MET A 29 5.43 6.08 14.68
C MET A 29 4.31 5.09 14.99
N LEU A 30 3.98 4.88 16.27
CA LEU A 30 2.87 4.03 16.70
C LEU A 30 1.53 4.59 16.25
N VAL A 31 1.32 5.90 16.39
CA VAL A 31 0.10 6.57 15.91
C VAL A 31 -0.05 6.38 14.40
N LEU A 32 1.03 6.58 13.65
CA LEU A 32 1.03 6.43 12.20
C LEU A 32 0.73 5.00 11.75
N ILE A 33 1.41 4.00 12.34
CA ILE A 33 1.15 2.58 12.08
C ILE A 33 -0.31 2.23 12.41
N THR A 34 -0.82 2.71 13.55
CA THR A 34 -2.20 2.44 13.99
C THR A 34 -3.23 3.08 13.06
N MET A 35 -3.02 4.33 12.64
CA MET A 35 -3.89 5.00 11.66
C MET A 35 -3.92 4.28 10.32
N MET A 36 -2.75 3.85 9.83
CA MET A 36 -2.64 3.12 8.57
C MET A 36 -3.31 1.75 8.64
N LEU A 37 -3.08 1.00 9.72
CA LEU A 37 -3.76 -0.27 9.97
C LEU A 37 -5.28 -0.07 10.08
N GLY A 38 -5.72 0.95 10.80
CA GLY A 38 -7.13 1.29 10.94
C GLY A 38 -7.80 1.58 9.59
N ALA A 39 -7.15 2.39 8.74
CA ALA A 39 -7.66 2.69 7.41
C ALA A 39 -7.72 1.43 6.51
N GLY A 40 -6.68 0.61 6.53
CA GLY A 40 -6.62 -0.63 5.74
C GLY A 40 -7.63 -1.70 6.18
N LEU A 41 -7.76 -1.91 7.49
CA LEU A 41 -8.72 -2.84 8.08
C LEU A 41 -10.16 -2.33 7.90
N GLY A 42 -10.40 -1.03 8.03
CA GLY A 42 -11.71 -0.42 7.82
C GLY A 42 -12.23 -0.66 6.41
N GLY A 43 -11.40 -0.42 5.39
CA GLY A 43 -11.74 -0.71 3.99
C GLY A 43 -12.04 -2.19 3.76
N THR A 44 -11.20 -3.08 4.31
CA THR A 44 -11.38 -4.54 4.22
C THR A 44 -12.69 -5.01 4.86
N LEU A 45 -13.00 -4.51 6.05
CA LEU A 45 -14.24 -4.85 6.76
C LEU A 45 -15.48 -4.32 6.05
N ALA A 46 -15.40 -3.12 5.46
CA ALA A 46 -16.48 -2.56 4.66
C ALA A 46 -16.83 -3.46 3.46
N ILE A 47 -15.82 -4.05 2.80
CA ILE A 47 -16.01 -5.02 1.71
C ILE A 47 -16.69 -6.30 2.20
N ILE A 48 -16.19 -6.87 3.30
CA ILE A 48 -16.70 -8.14 3.83
C ILE A 48 -18.14 -7.99 4.31
N ARG A 49 -18.46 -6.86 4.98
CA ARG A 49 -19.80 -6.58 5.52
C ARG A 49 -20.76 -6.03 4.48
N GLY A 50 -20.26 -5.41 3.41
CA GLY A 50 -21.04 -4.80 2.34
C GLY A 50 -21.84 -5.78 1.46
N LYS A 51 -21.91 -7.07 1.83
CA LYS A 51 -22.75 -8.08 1.17
C LYS A 51 -24.22 -7.65 1.23
N HIS A 52 -24.65 -6.94 0.19
CA HIS A 52 -26.07 -6.65 -0.02
C HIS A 52 -26.79 -7.98 -0.15
N GLN A 53 -27.68 -8.27 0.80
CA GLN A 53 -28.58 -9.41 0.71
C GLN A 53 -29.56 -9.13 -0.44
N ILE A 54 -29.22 -9.60 -1.63
CA ILE A 54 -30.13 -9.54 -2.77
C ILE A 54 -31.27 -10.50 -2.47
N SER A 55 -32.49 -9.97 -2.54
CA SER A 55 -33.73 -10.75 -2.42
C SER A 55 -33.63 -12.03 -3.25
N PRO A 56 -33.93 -13.21 -2.67
CA PRO A 56 -33.79 -14.49 -3.37
C PRO A 56 -34.61 -14.56 -4.67
N GLU A 57 -35.65 -13.72 -4.79
CA GLU A 57 -36.58 -13.65 -5.91
C GLU A 57 -36.17 -12.68 -7.02
N ALA A 58 -35.12 -11.86 -6.83
CA ALA A 58 -34.73 -10.90 -7.85
C ALA A 58 -34.07 -11.59 -9.07
N PRO A 59 -34.30 -11.09 -10.31
CA PRO A 59 -33.61 -11.56 -11.50
C PRO A 59 -32.09 -11.53 -11.30
N ARG A 60 -31.41 -12.64 -11.65
CA ARG A 60 -29.98 -12.78 -11.45
C ARG A 60 -29.24 -12.42 -12.75
N TYR A 61 -28.68 -11.23 -12.80
CA TYR A 61 -27.70 -10.86 -13.82
C TYR A 61 -26.30 -11.27 -13.33
N ALA A 62 -25.60 -12.05 -14.16
CA ALA A 62 -24.23 -12.50 -13.93
C ALA A 62 -23.45 -12.45 -15.25
N ARG A 63 -22.13 -12.28 -15.17
CA ARG A 63 -21.27 -12.30 -16.37
C ARG A 63 -21.21 -13.71 -16.96
N ALA A 64 -21.21 -13.78 -18.29
CA ALA A 64 -20.97 -15.02 -19.01
C ALA A 64 -19.50 -15.50 -18.89
N GLN A 65 -18.56 -14.58 -18.66
CA GLN A 65 -17.13 -14.87 -18.54
C GLN A 65 -16.64 -14.65 -17.10
N ALA A 66 -15.75 -15.53 -16.65
CA ALA A 66 -15.10 -15.40 -15.36
C ALA A 66 -14.18 -14.16 -15.33
N THR A 67 -14.33 -13.32 -14.31
CA THR A 67 -13.49 -12.12 -14.13
C THR A 67 -12.16 -12.48 -13.49
N SER A 68 -11.09 -11.83 -13.94
CA SER A 68 -9.74 -11.99 -13.38
C SER A 68 -9.28 -10.72 -12.68
N LEU A 69 -8.20 -10.81 -11.89
CA LEU A 69 -7.58 -9.63 -11.26
C LEU A 69 -7.13 -8.57 -12.29
N ALA A 70 -6.80 -8.98 -13.51
CA ALA A 70 -6.38 -8.10 -14.60
C ALA A 70 -7.47 -7.12 -15.03
N ASP A 71 -8.73 -7.51 -14.79
CA ASP A 71 -9.89 -6.74 -15.20
C ASP A 71 -10.20 -5.60 -14.21
N TYR A 72 -9.81 -5.77 -12.94
CA TYR A 72 -10.00 -4.76 -11.90
C TYR A 72 -8.77 -3.87 -11.70
N LEU A 73 -7.56 -4.45 -11.73
CA LEU A 73 -6.30 -3.75 -11.49
C LEU A 73 -5.48 -3.64 -12.78
N SER A 74 -4.93 -2.45 -13.00
CA SER A 74 -4.01 -2.20 -14.11
C SER A 74 -2.73 -3.04 -13.96
N HIS A 75 -1.96 -3.17 -15.05
CA HIS A 75 -0.67 -3.85 -15.01
C HIS A 75 0.28 -3.23 -13.97
N TYR A 76 0.32 -1.90 -13.88
CA TYR A 76 1.19 -1.18 -12.96
C TYR A 76 0.81 -1.39 -11.50
N GLU A 77 -0.48 -1.37 -11.14
CA GLU A 77 -0.93 -1.64 -9.77
C GLU A 77 -0.52 -3.06 -9.33
N ARG A 78 -0.73 -4.06 -10.20
CA ARG A 78 -0.31 -5.44 -9.93
C ARG A 78 1.20 -5.58 -9.81
N LEU A 79 1.96 -4.86 -10.63
CA LEU A 79 3.42 -4.83 -10.55
C LEU A 79 3.87 -4.25 -9.20
N THR A 80 3.30 -3.12 -8.77
CA THR A 80 3.68 -2.47 -7.49
C THR A 80 3.41 -3.35 -6.29
N MET A 81 2.26 -4.03 -6.28
CA MET A 81 1.91 -4.99 -5.22
C MET A 81 2.94 -6.12 -5.12
N ARG A 82 3.46 -6.61 -6.25
CA ARG A 82 4.48 -7.67 -6.28
C ARG A 82 5.88 -7.19 -5.91
N LEU A 83 6.20 -5.94 -6.22
CA LEU A 83 7.51 -5.35 -5.90
C LEU A 83 7.65 -4.98 -4.42
N ALA A 84 6.55 -4.66 -3.74
CA ALA A 84 6.55 -4.24 -2.33
C ALA A 84 7.37 -5.13 -1.37
N PRO A 85 7.17 -6.46 -1.29
CA PRO A 85 7.96 -7.30 -0.39
C PRO A 85 9.44 -7.36 -0.80
N VAL A 86 9.74 -7.30 -2.11
CA VAL A 86 11.12 -7.33 -2.62
C VAL A 86 11.85 -6.06 -2.23
N THR A 87 11.25 -4.89 -2.44
CA THR A 87 11.86 -3.61 -2.08
C THR A 87 12.03 -3.44 -0.58
N ALA A 88 11.06 -3.92 0.22
CA ALA A 88 11.17 -3.92 1.68
C ALA A 88 12.33 -4.81 2.16
N ALA A 89 12.44 -6.03 1.62
CA ALA A 89 13.52 -6.95 1.96
C ALA A 89 14.89 -6.41 1.57
N LEU A 90 15.02 -5.82 0.37
CA LEU A 90 16.26 -5.19 -0.07
C LEU A 90 16.68 -4.02 0.82
N ALA A 91 15.75 -3.14 1.20
CA ALA A 91 16.04 -2.02 2.08
C ALA A 91 16.48 -2.48 3.48
N ALA A 92 15.77 -3.44 4.06
CA ALA A 92 16.13 -4.01 5.36
C ALA A 92 17.48 -4.73 5.32
N PHE A 93 17.73 -5.52 4.27
CA PHE A 93 19.00 -6.22 4.09
C PHE A 93 20.17 -5.24 3.90
N ALA A 94 19.99 -4.18 3.10
CA ALA A 94 21.01 -3.15 2.92
C ALA A 94 21.37 -2.46 4.25
N ALA A 95 20.38 -2.12 5.07
CA ALA A 95 20.62 -1.53 6.38
C ALA A 95 21.38 -2.49 7.32
N VAL A 96 20.99 -3.77 7.37
CA VAL A 96 21.70 -4.80 8.16
C VAL A 96 23.13 -4.95 7.68
N LEU A 97 23.36 -4.99 6.36
CA LEU A 97 24.68 -5.10 5.77
C LEU A 97 25.58 -3.94 6.20
N ILE A 98 25.06 -2.71 6.13
CA ILE A 98 25.79 -1.51 6.54
C ILE A 98 26.08 -1.54 8.06
N LEU A 99 25.09 -1.91 8.88
CA LEU A 99 25.23 -1.93 10.35
C LEU A 99 26.10 -3.08 10.88
N HIS A 100 26.32 -4.14 10.11
CA HIS A 100 27.12 -5.30 10.52
C HIS A 100 28.48 -5.41 9.85
N LEU A 101 28.60 -4.97 8.61
CA LEU A 101 29.87 -5.01 7.87
C LEU A 101 30.59 -3.66 7.85
N GLY A 102 29.93 -2.58 8.29
CA GLY A 102 30.60 -1.30 8.50
C GLY A 102 31.76 -1.45 9.47
N SER A 103 32.94 -0.96 9.08
CA SER A 103 34.14 -0.92 9.93
C SER A 103 34.06 0.10 11.06
N PHE A 104 32.96 0.85 11.13
CA PHE A 104 32.76 1.93 12.09
C PHE A 104 32.20 1.40 13.41
N GLY A 105 32.55 2.07 14.51
CA GLY A 105 32.06 1.73 15.85
C GLY A 105 30.54 1.83 15.97
N ARG A 106 30.01 1.44 17.13
CA ARG A 106 28.59 1.65 17.46
C ARG A 106 28.46 2.77 18.48
N PRO A 107 27.45 3.64 18.36
CA PRO A 107 27.21 4.66 19.36
C PRO A 107 26.82 4.01 20.69
N GLU A 108 27.16 4.64 21.81
CA GLU A 108 26.75 4.19 23.15
C GLU A 108 25.24 4.27 23.34
N ASN A 109 24.58 5.21 22.66
CA ASN A 109 23.13 5.28 22.64
C ASN A 109 22.53 4.09 21.89
N ASN A 110 21.51 3.46 22.48
CA ASN A 110 20.83 2.32 21.88
C ASN A 110 19.60 2.74 21.04
N ALA A 111 19.48 4.02 20.68
CA ALA A 111 18.31 4.53 19.95
C ALA A 111 18.16 3.86 18.58
N TRP A 112 19.28 3.57 17.90
CA TRP A 112 19.30 2.85 16.61
C TRP A 112 18.69 1.45 16.71
N ALA A 113 18.81 0.76 17.85
CA ALA A 113 18.25 -0.57 18.04
C ALA A 113 16.72 -0.56 17.99
N GLY A 114 16.08 0.50 18.49
CA GLY A 114 14.64 0.71 18.37
C GLY A 114 14.19 0.84 16.90
N TRP A 115 14.97 1.55 16.07
CA TRP A 115 14.71 1.67 14.64
C TRP A 115 14.95 0.38 13.86
N VAL A 116 15.94 -0.43 14.26
CA VAL A 116 16.13 -1.78 13.70
C VAL A 116 14.94 -2.68 14.03
N ALA A 117 14.44 -2.64 15.27
CA ALA A 117 13.23 -3.38 15.65
C ALA A 117 12.00 -2.93 14.86
N ALA A 118 11.82 -1.61 14.70
CA ALA A 118 10.77 -1.01 13.88
C ALA A 118 10.85 -1.46 12.42
N MET A 119 12.05 -1.48 11.84
CA MET A 119 12.30 -1.94 10.47
C MET A 119 11.88 -3.39 10.28
N TRP A 120 12.26 -4.29 11.20
CA TRP A 120 11.84 -5.69 11.15
C TRP A 120 10.33 -5.86 11.33
N LEU A 121 9.71 -5.08 12.22
CA LEU A 121 8.26 -5.05 12.36
C LEU A 121 7.57 -4.62 11.06
N CYS A 122 8.01 -3.53 10.44
CA CYS A 122 7.47 -3.04 9.17
C CYS A 122 7.69 -4.05 8.03
N LEU A 123 8.83 -4.73 7.99
CA LEU A 123 9.07 -5.80 7.02
C LEU A 123 8.08 -6.96 7.23
N GLY A 124 7.90 -7.40 8.48
CA GLY A 124 6.91 -8.42 8.83
C GLY A 124 5.50 -8.01 8.42
N LEU A 125 5.09 -6.77 8.70
CA LEU A 125 3.81 -6.22 8.25
C LEU A 125 3.68 -6.14 6.73
N THR A 126 4.76 -5.82 6.01
CA THR A 126 4.78 -5.83 4.54
C THR A 126 4.49 -7.24 4.02
N ILE A 127 5.17 -8.26 4.53
CA ILE A 127 4.99 -9.65 4.12
C ILE A 127 3.59 -10.15 4.46
N LEU A 128 3.13 -9.92 5.70
CA LEU A 128 1.81 -10.33 6.16
C LEU A 128 0.68 -9.66 5.37
N SER A 129 0.76 -8.35 5.15
CA SER A 129 -0.23 -7.62 4.36
C SER A 129 -0.19 -8.05 2.88
N TRP A 130 0.98 -8.35 2.31
CA TRP A 130 1.10 -8.86 0.95
C TRP A 130 0.41 -10.22 0.79
N MET A 131 0.72 -11.18 1.67
CA MET A 131 0.09 -12.50 1.68
C MET A 131 -1.42 -12.39 1.94
N GLY A 132 -1.82 -11.58 2.91
CA GLY A 132 -3.22 -11.33 3.24
C GLY A 132 -3.98 -10.71 2.07
N THR A 133 -3.36 -9.78 1.35
CA THR A 133 -3.92 -9.18 0.13
C THR A 133 -4.11 -10.25 -0.94
N GLU A 134 -3.10 -11.07 -1.25
CA GLU A 134 -3.22 -12.15 -2.25
C GLU A 134 -4.37 -13.12 -1.93
N VAL A 135 -4.51 -13.51 -0.66
CA VAL A 135 -5.62 -14.37 -0.22
C VAL A 135 -6.97 -13.64 -0.35
N LEU A 136 -7.05 -12.39 0.09
CA LEU A 136 -8.27 -11.59 -0.01
C LEU A 136 -8.70 -11.40 -1.46
N LEU A 137 -7.76 -11.05 -2.36
CA LEU A 137 -8.03 -10.87 -3.78
C LEU A 137 -8.63 -12.14 -4.40
N ARG A 138 -8.07 -13.32 -4.10
CA ARG A 138 -8.60 -14.61 -4.56
C ARG A 138 -10.00 -14.87 -4.01
N ASN A 139 -10.22 -14.61 -2.73
CA ASN A 139 -11.51 -14.84 -2.08
C ASN A 139 -12.60 -13.87 -2.55
N VAL A 140 -12.25 -12.62 -2.84
CA VAL A 140 -13.20 -11.63 -3.38
C VAL A 140 -13.56 -11.97 -4.83
N LEU A 141 -12.58 -12.40 -5.64
CA LEU A 141 -12.84 -12.79 -7.03
C LEU A 141 -13.61 -14.11 -7.15
N ALA A 142 -13.45 -15.04 -6.21
CA ALA A 142 -14.21 -16.28 -6.18
C ALA A 142 -15.67 -16.09 -5.75
N GLN A 143 -16.03 -14.94 -5.19
CA GLN A 143 -17.40 -14.68 -4.75
C GLN A 143 -18.33 -14.40 -5.94
N PRO A 144 -19.46 -15.13 -6.06
CA PRO A 144 -20.42 -14.91 -7.14
C PRO A 144 -21.03 -13.52 -7.01
N GLN A 145 -21.02 -12.78 -8.11
CA GLN A 145 -21.74 -11.51 -8.23
C GLN A 145 -23.20 -11.79 -8.55
N ARG A 146 -24.08 -11.16 -7.79
CA ARG A 146 -25.52 -11.12 -8.06
C ARG A 146 -25.86 -9.65 -8.28
N ALA A 147 -26.61 -9.34 -9.32
CA ALA A 147 -27.11 -8.00 -9.61
C ALA A 147 -28.51 -8.10 -10.23
N ARG A 148 -29.37 -7.11 -10.02
CA ARG A 148 -30.73 -7.06 -10.59
C ARG A 148 -30.76 -6.43 -11.97
N SER A 149 -29.73 -5.67 -12.30
CA SER A 149 -29.57 -4.99 -13.59
C SER A 149 -28.10 -4.92 -13.98
N GLU A 150 -27.87 -4.62 -15.26
CA GLU A 150 -26.54 -4.41 -15.81
C GLU A 150 -25.81 -3.21 -15.16
N LEU A 151 -26.55 -2.12 -14.91
CA LEU A 151 -26.02 -0.94 -14.23
C LEU A 151 -25.60 -1.24 -12.79
N GLU A 152 -26.40 -2.02 -12.06
CA GLU A 152 -26.06 -2.45 -10.70
C GLU A 152 -24.82 -3.35 -10.69
N LEU A 153 -24.68 -4.23 -11.68
CA LEU A 153 -23.47 -5.05 -11.83
C LEU A 153 -22.24 -4.19 -12.10
N ALA A 154 -22.37 -3.15 -12.93
CA ALA A 154 -21.28 -2.22 -13.21
C ALA A 154 -20.87 -1.39 -11.98
N TRP A 155 -21.85 -1.00 -11.15
CA TRP A 155 -21.61 -0.34 -9.88
C TRP A 155 -20.90 -1.25 -8.86
N ASP A 156 -21.31 -2.52 -8.76
CA ASP A 156 -20.62 -3.51 -7.92
C ASP A 156 -19.17 -3.71 -8.37
N ASP A 157 -18.93 -3.83 -9.68
CA ASP A 157 -17.57 -3.95 -10.23
C ASP A 157 -16.70 -2.72 -9.95
N HIS A 158 -17.28 -1.52 -10.03
CA HIS A 158 -16.58 -0.29 -9.68
C HIS A 158 -16.17 -0.28 -8.22
N SER A 159 -17.13 -0.56 -7.32
CA SER A 159 -16.93 -0.61 -5.87
C SER A 159 -15.89 -1.68 -5.50
N ARG A 160 -15.99 -2.86 -6.11
CA ARG A 160 -15.02 -3.95 -5.99
C ARG A 160 -13.63 -3.51 -6.47
N SER A 161 -13.53 -2.83 -7.60
CA SER A 161 -12.23 -2.34 -8.09
C SER A 161 -11.58 -1.35 -7.13
N GLN A 162 -12.35 -0.46 -6.52
CA GLN A 162 -11.85 0.51 -5.55
C GLN A 162 -11.34 -0.18 -4.29
N ALA A 163 -12.15 -1.08 -3.74
CA ALA A 163 -11.83 -1.97 -2.65
C ALA A 163 -10.49 -2.73 -2.86
N LEU A 164 -10.34 -3.41 -4.01
CA LEU A 164 -9.12 -4.15 -4.33
C LEU A 164 -7.90 -3.21 -4.42
N ARG A 165 -8.06 -1.98 -4.94
CA ARG A 165 -6.97 -0.98 -5.00
C ARG A 165 -6.54 -0.52 -3.62
N GLU A 166 -7.50 -0.21 -2.75
CA GLU A 166 -7.23 0.23 -1.37
C GLU A 166 -6.48 -0.86 -0.60
N THR A 167 -6.91 -2.12 -0.67
CA THR A 167 -6.19 -3.23 -0.05
C THR A 167 -4.80 -3.41 -0.65
N SER A 168 -4.66 -3.36 -1.99
CA SER A 168 -3.37 -3.54 -2.67
C SER A 168 -2.34 -2.45 -2.37
N GLY A 169 -2.78 -1.30 -1.86
CA GLY A 169 -1.90 -0.21 -1.43
C GLY A 169 -1.19 -0.49 -0.10
N LEU A 170 -1.74 -1.35 0.76
CA LEU A 170 -1.20 -1.59 2.11
C LEU A 170 0.21 -2.19 2.10
N PRO A 171 0.53 -3.24 1.30
CA PRO A 171 1.88 -3.77 1.26
C PRO A 171 2.89 -2.75 0.75
N VAL A 172 2.51 -1.93 -0.24
CA VAL A 172 3.37 -0.87 -0.77
C VAL A 172 3.68 0.16 0.30
N LEU A 173 2.66 0.57 1.06
CA LEU A 173 2.82 1.52 2.15
C LEU A 173 3.77 1.01 3.24
N PHE A 174 3.61 -0.24 3.68
CA PHE A 174 4.51 -0.84 4.66
C PHE A 174 5.93 -1.00 4.10
N SER A 175 6.08 -1.27 2.80
CA SER A 175 7.41 -1.34 2.18
C SER A 175 8.14 0.01 2.23
N TRP A 176 7.43 1.13 2.09
CA TRP A 176 8.00 2.47 2.25
C TRP A 176 8.39 2.75 3.69
N LEU A 177 7.56 2.31 4.65
CA LEU A 177 7.91 2.42 6.07
C LEU A 177 9.13 1.58 6.43
N THR A 178 9.29 0.39 5.86
CA THR A 178 10.51 -0.42 6.01
C THR A 178 11.73 0.32 5.46
N ALA A 179 11.63 0.92 4.28
CA ALA A 179 12.73 1.69 3.70
C ALA A 179 13.08 2.92 4.55
N LEU A 180 12.08 3.65 5.04
CA LEU A 180 12.26 4.81 5.90
C LEU A 180 12.92 4.44 7.23
N THR A 181 12.41 3.42 7.91
CA THR A 181 12.96 2.95 9.19
C THR A 181 14.38 2.41 9.04
N ALA A 182 14.69 1.75 7.91
CA ALA A 182 16.03 1.32 7.55
C ALA A 182 17.00 2.51 7.39
N VAL A 183 16.58 3.56 6.66
CA VAL A 183 17.37 4.80 6.49
C VAL A 183 17.58 5.49 7.83
N CYS A 184 16.56 5.59 8.68
CA CYS A 184 16.68 6.18 10.02
C CYS A 184 17.64 5.38 10.92
N ALA A 185 17.56 4.05 10.91
CA ALA A 185 18.42 3.18 11.71
C ALA A 185 19.90 3.40 11.37
N VAL A 186 20.23 3.35 10.07
CA VAL A 186 21.59 3.62 9.60
C VAL A 186 22.00 5.07 9.87
N GLY A 187 21.11 6.02 9.58
CA GLY A 187 21.33 7.46 9.76
C GLY A 187 21.76 7.80 11.19
N LEU A 188 21.07 7.28 12.20
CA LEU A 188 21.43 7.51 13.60
C LEU A 188 22.83 7.01 13.96
N VAL A 189 23.24 5.86 13.41
CA VAL A 189 24.59 5.32 13.65
C VAL A 189 25.63 6.19 12.94
N VAL A 190 25.47 6.45 11.65
CA VAL A 190 26.50 7.14 10.84
C VAL A 190 26.61 8.64 11.13
N THR A 191 25.57 9.27 11.69
CA THR A 191 25.60 10.68 12.08
C THR A 191 26.10 10.91 13.50
N SER A 192 26.27 9.87 14.31
CA SER A 192 26.74 10.01 15.69
C SER A 192 28.19 10.50 15.75
N ALA A 193 28.47 11.44 16.66
CA ALA A 193 29.81 12.05 16.78
C ALA A 193 30.89 11.01 17.10
N GLU A 194 30.60 10.12 18.06
CA GLU A 194 31.46 9.01 18.49
C GLU A 194 31.93 8.14 17.33
N VAL A 195 31.03 7.80 16.41
CA VAL A 195 31.33 6.92 15.27
C VAL A 195 32.08 7.67 14.17
N ARG A 196 31.83 8.98 14.02
CA ARG A 196 32.44 9.81 12.97
C ARG A 196 33.89 10.20 13.27
N GLU A 197 34.27 10.35 14.53
CA GLU A 197 35.63 10.77 14.92
C GLU A 197 36.74 9.83 14.42
N GLY A 198 36.41 8.55 14.15
CA GLY A 198 37.36 7.56 13.64
C GLY A 198 37.10 7.02 12.23
N ALA A 199 36.00 7.40 11.57
CA ALA A 199 35.55 6.80 10.30
C ALA A 199 34.68 7.75 9.46
N ALA A 200 35.10 9.02 9.34
CA ALA A 200 34.29 10.08 8.74
C ALA A 200 33.93 9.82 7.25
N GLU A 201 34.85 9.25 6.47
CA GLU A 201 34.62 8.95 5.05
C GLU A 201 33.69 7.74 4.87
N GLU A 202 33.89 6.68 5.66
CA GLU A 202 33.09 5.46 5.61
C GLU A 202 31.66 5.71 6.08
N THR A 203 31.47 6.48 7.14
CA THR A 203 30.15 6.86 7.66
C THR A 203 29.38 7.73 6.66
N LEU A 204 30.06 8.67 5.99
CA LEU A 204 29.46 9.48 4.93
C LEU A 204 29.01 8.60 3.75
N LEU A 205 29.88 7.72 3.26
CA LEU A 205 29.55 6.81 2.17
C LEU A 205 28.39 5.89 2.53
N ALA A 206 28.41 5.29 3.73
CA ALA A 206 27.34 4.44 4.22
C ALA A 206 25.99 5.17 4.29
N GLY A 207 26.00 6.42 4.80
CA GLY A 207 24.80 7.26 4.85
C GLY A 207 24.25 7.58 3.45
N VAL A 208 25.12 7.96 2.51
CA VAL A 208 24.73 8.27 1.12
C VAL A 208 24.18 7.03 0.41
N VAL A 209 24.86 5.88 0.54
CA VAL A 209 24.42 4.61 -0.06
C VAL A 209 23.06 4.20 0.49
N MET A 210 22.85 4.30 1.81
CA MET A 210 21.57 3.95 2.41
C MET A 210 20.46 4.91 1.95
N LEU A 211 20.71 6.21 1.93
CA LEU A 211 19.74 7.20 1.47
C LEU A 211 19.35 6.98 0.00
N ALA A 212 20.34 6.81 -0.88
CA ALA A 212 20.11 6.53 -2.30
C ALA A 212 19.36 5.21 -2.48
N GLY A 213 19.77 4.14 -1.77
CA GLY A 213 19.10 2.84 -1.81
C GLY A 213 17.65 2.91 -1.32
N GLY A 214 17.38 3.63 -0.24
CA GLY A 214 16.03 3.88 0.27
C GLY A 214 15.16 4.63 -0.74
N LEU A 215 15.70 5.68 -1.36
CA LEU A 215 14.99 6.43 -2.42
C LEU A 215 14.71 5.56 -3.64
N VAL A 216 15.65 4.72 -4.06
CA VAL A 216 15.45 3.76 -5.16
C VAL A 216 14.35 2.76 -4.81
N ALA A 217 14.35 2.20 -3.60
CA ALA A 217 13.31 1.27 -3.15
C ALA A 217 11.91 1.91 -3.19
N VAL A 218 11.79 3.16 -2.74
CA VAL A 218 10.55 3.94 -2.84
C VAL A 218 10.20 4.22 -4.31
N ALA A 219 11.15 4.63 -5.14
CA ALA A 219 10.91 4.95 -6.54
C ALA A 219 10.41 3.73 -7.34
N VAL A 220 10.99 2.55 -7.12
CA VAL A 220 10.60 1.29 -7.78
C VAL A 220 9.12 0.95 -7.58
N THR A 221 8.54 1.34 -6.45
CA THR A 221 7.12 1.09 -6.13
C THR A 221 6.23 2.33 -6.35
N ALA A 222 6.74 3.55 -6.18
CA ALA A 222 5.99 4.79 -6.37
C ALA A 222 5.79 5.12 -7.86
N VAL A 223 6.83 4.96 -8.70
CA VAL A 223 6.75 5.31 -10.13
C VAL A 223 5.64 4.55 -10.86
N PRO A 224 5.50 3.22 -10.73
CA PRO A 224 4.41 2.55 -11.42
C PRO A 224 3.04 2.92 -10.84
N GLN A 225 2.92 3.26 -9.55
CA GLN A 225 1.65 3.80 -9.01
C GLN A 225 1.29 5.15 -9.63
N ILE A 226 2.26 6.05 -9.78
CA ILE A 226 2.07 7.35 -10.44
C ILE A 226 1.64 7.13 -11.90
N LEU A 227 2.30 6.20 -12.61
CA LEU A 227 1.93 5.85 -13.99
C LEU A 227 0.52 5.24 -14.07
N ALA A 228 0.12 4.40 -13.10
CA ALA A 228 -1.23 3.87 -13.02
C ALA A 228 -2.26 5.00 -12.88
N ALA A 229 -2.02 5.93 -11.96
CA ALA A 229 -2.88 7.08 -11.72
C ALA A 229 -2.97 7.98 -12.96
N ALA A 230 -1.83 8.30 -13.58
CA ALA A 230 -1.76 9.13 -14.79
C ALA A 230 -2.51 8.51 -15.98
N ARG A 231 -2.54 7.17 -16.06
CA ARG A 231 -3.31 6.44 -17.09
C ARG A 231 -4.77 6.21 -16.73
N GLY A 232 -5.25 6.83 -15.65
CA GLY A 232 -6.64 6.75 -15.22
C GLY A 232 -7.01 5.38 -14.66
N ALA A 233 -6.19 4.83 -13.76
CA ALA A 233 -6.46 3.56 -13.08
C ALA A 233 -7.89 3.47 -12.50
N GLY A 234 -8.45 4.56 -11.99
CA GLY A 234 -9.84 4.60 -11.50
C GLY A 234 -10.90 4.19 -12.53
N HIS A 235 -10.64 4.42 -13.82
CA HIS A 235 -11.52 4.05 -14.93
C HIS A 235 -11.10 2.74 -15.62
N HIS A 236 -10.06 2.05 -15.12
CA HIS A 236 -9.55 0.81 -15.72
C HIS A 236 -10.65 -0.26 -15.84
N VAL A 237 -11.40 -0.47 -14.76
CA VAL A 237 -12.49 -1.47 -14.73
C VAL A 237 -13.59 -1.15 -15.75
N LEU A 238 -13.98 0.12 -15.88
CA LEU A 238 -15.02 0.54 -16.82
C LEU A 238 -14.55 0.35 -18.27
N ARG A 239 -13.31 0.76 -18.59
CA ARG A 239 -12.74 0.57 -19.92
C ARG A 239 -12.53 -0.90 -20.27
N ARG A 240 -12.24 -1.76 -19.29
CA ARG A 240 -11.91 -3.16 -19.54
C ARG A 240 -13.14 -4.04 -19.62
N LEU A 241 -14.10 -3.83 -18.72
CA LEU A 241 -15.22 -4.73 -18.53
C LEU A 241 -16.56 -4.20 -19.07
N TRP A 242 -16.65 -2.89 -19.34
CA TRP A 242 -17.89 -2.20 -19.68
C TRP A 242 -17.76 -1.31 -20.93
N ALA A 243 -16.67 -1.43 -21.68
CA ALA A 243 -16.50 -0.69 -22.92
C ALA A 243 -17.58 -1.11 -23.94
N GLY A 244 -18.34 -0.13 -24.44
CA GLY A 244 -19.37 -0.35 -25.45
C GLY A 244 -20.73 -0.84 -24.92
N HIS A 245 -20.90 -0.97 -23.60
CA HIS A 245 -22.18 -1.37 -23.01
C HIS A 245 -23.14 -0.18 -22.90
N PRO A 246 -24.34 -0.23 -23.52
CA PRO A 246 -25.37 0.77 -23.29
C PRO A 246 -26.03 0.51 -21.94
N PHE A 247 -25.82 1.39 -20.96
CA PHE A 247 -26.52 1.30 -19.67
C PHE A 247 -27.98 1.67 -19.87
N HIS A 248 -28.82 0.68 -20.17
CA HIS A 248 -30.26 0.87 -20.18
C HIS A 248 -30.74 1.03 -18.73
N THR A 249 -31.28 2.21 -18.42
CA THR A 249 -32.07 2.38 -17.20
C THR A 249 -33.28 1.47 -17.35
N ALA A 250 -33.47 0.52 -16.44
CA ALA A 250 -34.67 -0.30 -16.43
C ALA A 250 -35.89 0.62 -16.56
N PRO A 251 -36.86 0.31 -17.45
CA PRO A 251 -38.07 1.12 -17.53
C PRO A 251 -38.64 1.18 -16.12
N ALA A 252 -38.94 2.39 -15.64
CA ALA A 252 -39.52 2.58 -14.33
C ALA A 252 -40.75 1.67 -14.25
N GLN A 253 -40.61 0.52 -13.58
CA GLN A 253 -41.73 -0.38 -13.36
C GLN A 253 -42.75 0.47 -12.63
N GLU A 254 -43.85 0.76 -13.33
CA GLU A 254 -44.99 1.47 -12.79
C GLU A 254 -45.33 0.81 -11.46
N ARG A 255 -45.15 1.57 -10.39
CA ARG A 255 -45.45 1.14 -9.03
C ARG A 255 -46.96 0.92 -8.98
N LEU A 256 -47.39 -0.31 -9.24
CA LEU A 256 -48.72 -0.83 -8.94
C LEU A 256 -48.71 -1.41 -7.53
#